data_AF-A0A2J6MQZ9-F1
#
_entry.id   AF-A0A2J6MQZ9-F1
#
_cell.length_a   1.000
_cell.length_b   1.000
_cell.length_c   1.000
_cell.angle_alpha   90.00
_cell.angle_beta   90.00
_cell.angle_gamma   90.00
#
_symmetry.space_group_name_H-M   'P 1'
#
loop_
_entity.id
_entity.type
_entity.pdbx_description
1 polymer ?
#
loop_
_entity_poly.entity_id
_entity_poly.type
_entity_poly.pdbx_seq_one_letter_code
_entity_poly.pdbx_strand_id
1 'polypeptide(L)'
;MKDPDFIICAPLHMVFMSNGVLALTQLARAIEKAGRSAFMCAYNYVNGRELIFGIDFDTYVPKNDGEKNFVGVIKRAERELGIRMLKDFSPQHINECYVVYPEAMRNNALNAKRVVRYFLNKDGIMNGIKVNVGPDDFILAHSRVMHPATQHVCYFAEVNPIFHNEGTYPAQYRRLDITYVGKGAVFGVTGAVPHTVEITRTWPTNKDQLVQLLRNCRFFYTGDACSQINVEALACGAIPAFLDNGPWTDDELDRFEPGPFPRLYAGMTAGENFYDEFEVARTRYLTRIRELTASWDANVAEMIDKVDVHFSAGLRTARATDV
;
A
#
# COMPACT_ATOMS: atom_id res chain seq x y z
N MET A 1 -28.40 -10.14 7.81
CA MET A 1 -27.03 -9.58 7.85
C MET A 1 -27.13 -8.20 7.21
N LYS A 2 -26.47 -7.15 7.74
CA LYS A 2 -26.56 -5.81 7.13
C LYS A 2 -25.81 -5.83 5.78
N ASP A 3 -26.42 -5.32 4.71
CA ASP A 3 -25.78 -5.23 3.40
C ASP A 3 -24.52 -4.34 3.45
N PRO A 4 -23.48 -4.59 2.64
CA PRO A 4 -22.29 -3.75 2.54
C PRO A 4 -22.65 -2.38 2.01
N ASP A 5 -22.13 -1.34 2.65
CA ASP A 5 -21.95 -0.03 2.01
C ASP A 5 -20.77 -0.09 1.03
N PHE A 6 -19.69 -0.79 1.42
CA PHE A 6 -18.44 -0.92 0.67
C PHE A 6 -18.05 -2.38 0.44
N ILE A 7 -17.60 -2.68 -0.78
CA ILE A 7 -16.90 -3.93 -1.13
C ILE A 7 -15.48 -3.55 -1.52
N ILE A 8 -14.47 -4.14 -0.88
CA ILE A 8 -13.06 -3.85 -1.15
C ILE A 8 -12.39 -5.09 -1.74
N CYS A 9 -12.00 -5.00 -3.01
CA CYS A 9 -11.28 -6.07 -3.67
C CYS A 9 -9.80 -6.06 -3.26
N ALA A 10 -9.25 -7.19 -2.82
CA ALA A 10 -7.85 -7.29 -2.43
C ALA A 10 -7.26 -8.67 -2.73
N PRO A 11 -5.96 -8.78 -3.09
CA PRO A 11 -5.29 -10.06 -3.20
C PRO A 11 -4.89 -10.53 -1.80
N LEU A 12 -5.90 -10.88 -0.99
CA LEU A 12 -5.77 -11.13 0.45
C LEU A 12 -4.78 -12.23 0.83
N HIS A 13 -4.45 -13.14 -0.09
CA HIS A 13 -3.39 -14.13 0.10
C HIS A 13 -1.99 -13.50 0.30
N MET A 14 -1.82 -12.22 -0.03
CA MET A 14 -0.59 -11.45 0.16
C MET A 14 -0.63 -10.50 1.37
N VAL A 15 -1.70 -10.49 2.18
CA VAL A 15 -1.91 -9.45 3.22
C VAL A 15 -0.77 -9.35 4.24
N PHE A 16 -0.15 -10.48 4.60
CA PHE A 16 0.95 -10.52 5.56
C PHE A 16 2.33 -10.22 4.94
N MET A 17 2.39 -9.98 3.63
CA MET A 17 3.63 -9.75 2.87
C MET A 17 3.60 -8.44 2.07
N SER A 18 2.47 -7.73 2.03
CA SER A 18 2.30 -6.52 1.22
C SER A 18 1.55 -5.45 2.00
N ASN A 19 2.20 -4.31 2.21
CA ASN A 19 1.57 -3.18 2.88
C ASN A 19 0.46 -2.54 2.04
N GLY A 20 0.49 -2.65 0.71
CA GLY A 20 -0.64 -2.21 -0.12
C GLY A 20 -1.90 -3.02 0.19
N VAL A 21 -1.76 -4.33 0.40
CA VAL A 21 -2.88 -5.21 0.78
C VAL A 21 -3.31 -4.95 2.23
N LEU A 22 -2.35 -4.74 3.13
CA LEU A 22 -2.65 -4.32 4.50
C LEU A 22 -3.43 -3.00 4.52
N ALA A 23 -3.04 -2.01 3.71
CA ALA A 23 -3.74 -0.73 3.59
C ALA A 23 -5.21 -0.91 3.18
N LEU A 24 -5.51 -1.83 2.25
CA LEU A 24 -6.90 -2.17 1.87
C LEU A 24 -7.69 -2.78 3.04
N THR A 25 -7.06 -3.65 3.84
CA THR A 25 -7.73 -4.20 5.03
C THR A 25 -7.95 -3.15 6.12
N GLN A 26 -7.00 -2.24 6.33
CA GLN A 26 -7.14 -1.14 7.28
C GLN A 26 -8.16 -0.10 6.82
N LEU A 27 -8.30 0.08 5.51
CA LEU A 27 -9.36 0.89 4.92
C LEU A 27 -10.74 0.31 5.27
N ALA A 28 -10.93 -1.00 5.11
CA ALA A 28 -12.18 -1.67 5.49
C ALA A 28 -12.55 -1.42 6.96
N ARG A 29 -11.59 -1.60 7.87
CA ARG A 29 -11.79 -1.38 9.31
C ARG A 29 -12.10 0.06 9.65
N ALA A 30 -11.42 1.01 9.01
CA ALA A 30 -11.68 2.43 9.23
C ALA A 30 -13.06 2.86 8.71
N ILE A 31 -13.52 2.29 7.59
CA ILE A 31 -14.90 2.48 7.10
C ILE A 31 -15.92 1.96 8.11
N GLU A 32 -15.68 0.79 8.71
CA GLU A 32 -16.53 0.24 9.78
C GLU A 32 -16.55 1.11 11.03
N LYS A 33 -15.39 1.63 11.43
CA LYS A 33 -15.28 2.56 12.55
C LYS A 33 -16.03 3.87 12.30
N ALA A 34 -16.12 4.30 11.04
CA ALA A 34 -16.93 5.44 10.62
C ALA A 34 -18.44 5.12 10.52
N GLY A 35 -18.88 3.90 10.86
CA GLY A 35 -20.30 3.52 10.92
C GLY A 35 -20.89 2.93 9.64
N ARG A 36 -20.07 2.69 8.61
CA ARG A 36 -20.47 2.08 7.33
C ARG A 36 -20.07 0.61 7.27
N SER A 37 -20.83 -0.26 6.61
CA SER A 37 -20.45 -1.67 6.48
C SER A 37 -19.43 -1.86 5.36
N ALA A 38 -18.25 -2.40 5.68
CA ALA A 38 -17.27 -2.84 4.68
C ALA A 38 -17.15 -4.37 4.65
N PHE A 39 -16.96 -4.92 3.45
CA PHE A 39 -16.70 -6.33 3.21
C PHE A 39 -15.56 -6.50 2.20
N MET A 40 -14.77 -7.55 2.37
CA MET A 40 -13.62 -7.85 1.53
C MET A 40 -13.99 -8.86 0.45
N CYS A 41 -13.50 -8.62 -0.77
CA CYS A 41 -13.63 -9.50 -1.91
C CYS A 41 -12.24 -9.98 -2.33
N ALA A 42 -11.94 -11.27 -2.13
CA ALA A 42 -10.65 -11.82 -2.53
C ALA A 42 -10.57 -11.97 -4.07
N TYR A 43 -9.41 -11.63 -4.63
CA TYR A 43 -9.11 -11.91 -6.04
C TYR A 43 -7.69 -12.45 -6.24
N ASN A 44 -7.43 -12.99 -7.42
CA ASN A 44 -6.08 -13.32 -7.89
C ASN A 44 -5.95 -13.12 -9.41
N TYR A 45 -4.72 -13.16 -9.90
CA TYR A 45 -4.42 -13.26 -11.32
C TYR A 45 -4.18 -14.71 -11.71
N VAL A 46 -5.02 -15.23 -12.61
CA VAL A 46 -4.87 -16.58 -13.17
C VAL A 46 -4.68 -16.44 -14.67
N ASN A 47 -3.54 -16.88 -15.19
CA ASN A 47 -3.18 -16.77 -16.61
C ASN A 47 -3.34 -15.33 -17.16
N GLY A 48 -2.90 -14.33 -16.38
CA GLY A 48 -2.97 -12.93 -16.76
C GLY A 48 -4.38 -12.30 -16.69
N ARG A 49 -5.38 -13.03 -16.19
CA ARG A 49 -6.75 -12.53 -16.01
C ARG A 49 -7.08 -12.32 -14.54
N GLU A 50 -7.77 -11.23 -14.26
CA GLU A 50 -8.35 -10.94 -12.94
C GLU A 50 -9.48 -11.94 -12.66
N LEU A 51 -9.37 -12.65 -11.54
CA LEU A 51 -10.36 -13.61 -11.09
C LEU A 51 -10.82 -13.25 -9.68
N ILE A 52 -12.10 -12.91 -9.55
CA ILE A 52 -12.77 -12.80 -8.26
C ILE A 52 -13.08 -14.20 -7.73
N PHE A 53 -12.81 -14.45 -6.45
CA PHE A 53 -13.26 -15.66 -5.77
C PHE A 53 -14.65 -15.45 -5.20
N GLY A 54 -15.67 -15.69 -6.02
CA GLY A 54 -17.09 -15.64 -5.64
C GLY A 54 -17.53 -16.85 -4.81
N ILE A 55 -16.81 -17.18 -3.74
CA ILE A 55 -17.10 -18.32 -2.86
C ILE A 55 -17.36 -17.84 -1.44
N ASP A 56 -18.22 -18.56 -0.73
CA ASP A 56 -18.34 -18.41 0.71
C ASP A 56 -17.23 -19.21 1.40
N PHE A 57 -16.21 -18.50 1.90
CA PHE A 57 -15.06 -19.12 2.55
C PHE A 57 -15.43 -19.92 3.80
N ASP A 58 -16.58 -19.68 4.42
CA ASP A 58 -17.03 -20.44 5.59
C ASP A 58 -17.46 -21.85 5.23
N THR A 59 -18.15 -22.00 4.10
CA THR A 59 -18.75 -23.27 3.66
C THR A 59 -17.94 -23.97 2.57
N TYR A 60 -16.99 -23.28 1.94
CA TYR A 60 -16.15 -23.85 0.90
C TYR A 60 -15.23 -24.96 1.42
N VAL A 61 -15.23 -26.09 0.71
CA VAL A 61 -14.38 -27.26 0.99
C VAL A 61 -13.21 -27.30 -0.02
N PRO A 62 -11.96 -27.07 0.42
CA PRO A 62 -10.79 -27.15 -0.46
C PRO A 62 -10.59 -28.55 -1.06
N LYS A 63 -10.24 -28.61 -2.34
CA LYS A 63 -10.06 -29.85 -3.11
C LYS A 63 -8.61 -30.33 -3.18
N ASN A 64 -7.65 -29.45 -2.85
CA ASN A 64 -6.23 -29.74 -2.88
C ASN A 64 -5.48 -28.88 -1.85
N ASP A 65 -4.19 -29.18 -1.61
CA ASP A 65 -3.37 -28.47 -0.62
C ASP A 65 -3.15 -27.00 -0.97
N GLY A 66 -3.12 -26.64 -2.27
CA GLY A 66 -3.01 -25.26 -2.71
C GLY A 66 -4.23 -24.42 -2.30
N GLU A 67 -5.43 -24.93 -2.58
CA GLU A 67 -6.70 -24.31 -2.14
C GLU A 67 -6.81 -24.27 -0.62
N LYS A 68 -6.38 -25.33 0.07
CA LYS A 68 -6.38 -25.40 1.54
C LYS A 68 -5.49 -24.31 2.14
N ASN A 69 -4.30 -24.12 1.59
CA ASN A 69 -3.38 -23.06 2.01
C ASN A 69 -3.96 -21.67 1.71
N PHE A 70 -4.51 -21.48 0.51
CA PHE A 70 -5.14 -20.21 0.11
C PHE A 70 -6.29 -19.84 1.05
N VAL A 71 -7.28 -20.72 1.24
CA VAL A 71 -8.42 -20.51 2.15
C VAL A 71 -7.95 -20.32 3.59
N GLY A 72 -6.93 -21.07 4.01
CA GLY A 72 -6.32 -20.92 5.33
C GLY A 72 -5.75 -19.51 5.57
N VAL A 73 -5.07 -18.94 4.58
CA VAL A 73 -4.55 -17.56 4.67
C VAL A 73 -5.70 -16.53 4.73
N ILE A 74 -6.76 -16.70 3.95
CA ILE A 74 -7.93 -15.81 3.98
C ILE A 74 -8.62 -15.85 5.35
N LYS A 75 -8.91 -17.04 5.88
CA LYS A 75 -9.52 -17.21 7.22
C LYS A 75 -8.63 -16.67 8.33
N ARG A 76 -7.30 -16.81 8.16
CA ARG A 76 -6.33 -16.20 9.07
C ARG A 76 -6.44 -14.67 9.04
N ALA A 77 -6.52 -14.06 7.86
CA ALA A 77 -6.67 -12.62 7.71
C ALA A 77 -7.99 -12.11 8.34
N GLU A 78 -9.11 -12.79 8.08
CA GLU A 78 -10.41 -12.50 8.71
C GLU A 78 -10.33 -12.49 10.24
N ARG A 79 -9.75 -13.52 10.84
CA ARG A 79 -9.60 -13.62 12.30
C ARG A 79 -8.61 -12.59 12.87
N GLU A 80 -7.42 -12.46 12.29
CA GLU A 80 -6.33 -11.65 12.86
C GLU A 80 -6.51 -10.15 12.60
N LEU A 81 -7.17 -9.77 11.50
CA LEU A 81 -7.39 -8.38 11.12
C LEU A 81 -8.82 -7.92 11.38
N GLY A 82 -9.75 -8.83 11.71
CA GLY A 82 -11.15 -8.50 11.97
C GLY A 82 -11.90 -8.00 10.73
N ILE A 83 -11.53 -8.48 9.54
CA ILE A 83 -12.20 -8.15 8.28
C ILE A 83 -13.35 -9.14 8.01
N ARG A 84 -14.40 -8.72 7.33
CA ARG A 84 -15.53 -9.59 6.94
C ARG A 84 -15.46 -9.93 5.46
N MET A 85 -15.63 -11.20 5.10
CA MET A 85 -15.65 -11.63 3.69
C MET A 85 -17.03 -11.43 3.06
N LEU A 86 -17.07 -10.94 1.81
CA LEU A 86 -18.29 -10.88 1.01
C LEU A 86 -18.78 -12.30 0.70
N LYS A 87 -20.09 -12.54 0.86
CA LYS A 87 -20.72 -13.84 0.66
C LYS A 87 -21.75 -13.86 -0.48
N ASP A 88 -22.43 -12.74 -0.70
CA ASP A 88 -23.37 -12.57 -1.81
C ASP A 88 -22.74 -11.73 -2.92
N PHE A 89 -22.63 -12.33 -4.11
CA PHE A 89 -22.10 -11.69 -5.32
C PHE A 89 -23.22 -11.40 -6.32
N SER A 90 -24.48 -11.36 -5.87
CA SER A 90 -25.60 -11.02 -6.73
C SER A 90 -25.46 -9.61 -7.31
N PRO A 91 -25.80 -9.38 -8.59
CA PRO A 91 -25.72 -8.06 -9.20
C PRO A 91 -26.55 -7.01 -8.47
N GLN A 92 -27.69 -7.39 -7.91
CA GLN A 92 -28.55 -6.50 -7.13
C GLN A 92 -27.77 -5.91 -5.94
N HIS A 93 -27.10 -6.78 -5.19
CA HIS A 93 -26.31 -6.40 -4.03
C HIS A 93 -25.12 -5.53 -4.40
N ILE A 94 -24.33 -5.95 -5.40
CA ILE A 94 -23.14 -5.20 -5.85
C ILE A 94 -23.50 -3.80 -6.34
N ASN A 95 -24.65 -3.64 -7.01
CA ASN A 95 -25.07 -2.36 -7.59
C ASN A 95 -25.44 -1.29 -6.56
N GLU A 96 -25.71 -1.68 -5.32
CA GLU A 96 -26.03 -0.78 -4.22
C GLU A 96 -24.80 -0.34 -3.42
N CYS A 97 -23.69 -1.07 -3.55
CA CYS A 97 -22.42 -0.79 -2.87
C CYS A 97 -21.52 0.19 -3.62
N TYR A 98 -20.55 0.76 -2.92
CA TYR A 98 -19.33 1.30 -3.51
C TYR A 98 -18.27 0.20 -3.59
N VAL A 99 -17.74 -0.05 -4.78
CA VAL A 99 -16.77 -1.13 -4.98
C VAL A 99 -15.38 -0.54 -5.20
N VAL A 100 -14.48 -0.83 -4.26
CA VAL A 100 -13.08 -0.37 -4.27
C VAL A 100 -12.21 -1.39 -4.97
N TYR A 101 -11.56 -0.99 -6.06
CA TYR A 101 -10.54 -1.76 -6.76
C TYR A 101 -9.17 -1.12 -6.58
N PRO A 102 -8.13 -1.86 -6.14
CA PRO A 102 -6.76 -1.35 -6.17
C PRO A 102 -6.30 -1.17 -7.62
N GLU A 103 -5.25 -0.38 -7.86
CA GLU A 103 -4.61 -0.24 -9.17
C GLU A 103 -4.11 -1.57 -9.74
N ALA A 104 -3.78 -2.49 -8.85
CA ALA A 104 -3.46 -3.85 -9.22
C ALA A 104 -4.66 -4.60 -9.81
N MET A 105 -5.89 -4.06 -9.83
CA MET A 105 -7.02 -4.53 -10.62
C MET A 105 -7.43 -3.48 -11.64
N ARG A 106 -7.25 -3.82 -12.91
CA ARG A 106 -7.43 -2.94 -14.06
C ARG A 106 -8.91 -2.76 -14.42
N ASN A 107 -9.74 -3.79 -14.24
CA ASN A 107 -11.12 -3.77 -14.73
C ASN A 107 -12.15 -3.60 -13.59
N ASN A 108 -13.40 -3.33 -13.97
CA ASN A 108 -14.55 -3.41 -13.08
C ASN A 108 -15.06 -4.87 -13.01
N ALA A 109 -14.32 -5.74 -12.33
CA ALA A 109 -14.52 -7.19 -12.40
C ALA A 109 -15.86 -7.68 -11.82
N LEU A 110 -16.52 -6.87 -10.98
CA LEU A 110 -17.86 -7.16 -10.43
C LEU A 110 -18.97 -6.47 -11.23
N ASN A 111 -18.65 -5.74 -12.31
CA ASN A 111 -19.59 -4.92 -13.06
C ASN A 111 -20.39 -3.94 -12.18
N ALA A 112 -19.72 -3.37 -11.17
CA ALA A 112 -20.33 -2.45 -10.23
C ALA A 112 -20.70 -1.11 -10.89
N LYS A 113 -21.80 -0.51 -10.46
CA LYS A 113 -22.21 0.84 -10.92
C LYS A 113 -21.40 1.97 -10.30
N ARG A 114 -20.84 1.75 -9.10
CA ARG A 114 -20.17 2.79 -8.32
C ARG A 114 -18.76 2.31 -7.97
N VAL A 115 -17.80 2.78 -8.74
CA VAL A 115 -16.44 2.25 -8.75
C VAL A 115 -15.50 3.25 -8.09
N VAL A 116 -14.79 2.82 -7.05
CA VAL A 116 -13.70 3.57 -6.43
C VAL A 116 -12.38 2.93 -6.87
N ARG A 117 -11.54 3.66 -7.61
CA ARG A 117 -10.20 3.21 -8.02
C ARG A 117 -9.19 3.69 -7.01
N TYR A 118 -8.55 2.77 -6.29
CA TYR A 118 -7.57 3.09 -5.28
C TYR A 118 -6.14 2.84 -5.79
N PHE A 119 -5.45 3.91 -6.15
CA PHE A 119 -4.07 3.86 -6.60
C PHE A 119 -3.10 3.71 -5.43
N LEU A 120 -2.54 2.50 -5.24
CA LEU A 120 -1.48 2.21 -4.24
C LEU A 120 -0.07 2.29 -4.85
N ASN A 121 0.02 2.51 -6.16
CA ASN A 121 1.24 2.74 -6.92
C ASN A 121 0.92 3.63 -8.14
N LYS A 122 1.94 4.18 -8.82
CA LYS A 122 1.71 5.00 -10.02
C LYS A 122 1.24 4.12 -11.18
N ASP A 123 0.29 4.68 -11.93
CA ASP A 123 -0.45 3.96 -12.96
C ASP A 123 0.46 3.46 -14.10
N GLY A 124 0.24 2.23 -14.56
CA GLY A 124 0.92 1.64 -15.70
C GLY A 124 2.38 1.21 -15.51
N ILE A 125 2.99 1.37 -14.34
CA ILE A 125 4.42 1.10 -14.14
C ILE A 125 4.80 -0.38 -14.23
N MET A 126 4.06 -1.25 -13.55
CA MET A 126 4.54 -2.63 -13.30
C MET A 126 4.55 -3.50 -14.56
N ASN A 127 3.80 -3.14 -15.60
CA ASN A 127 3.60 -3.95 -16.80
C ASN A 127 3.25 -3.13 -18.05
N GLY A 128 3.33 -1.80 -18.00
CA GLY A 128 2.96 -0.91 -19.10
C GLY A 128 1.45 -0.77 -19.34
N ILE A 129 0.60 -1.46 -18.56
CA ILE A 129 -0.86 -1.48 -18.76
C ILE A 129 -1.51 -0.61 -17.69
N LYS A 130 -2.20 0.45 -18.16
CA LYS A 130 -2.95 1.36 -17.30
C LYS A 130 -4.23 0.73 -16.77
N VAL A 131 -4.68 1.20 -15.62
CA VAL A 131 -6.01 0.89 -15.08
C VAL A 131 -7.08 1.42 -16.03
N ASN A 132 -8.13 0.63 -16.27
CA ASN A 132 -9.28 1.07 -17.05
C ASN A 132 -10.22 1.90 -16.16
N VAL A 133 -9.89 3.18 -16.02
CA VAL A 133 -10.66 4.16 -15.25
C VAL A 133 -11.91 4.55 -16.05
N GLY A 134 -13.08 4.30 -15.48
CA GLY A 134 -14.36 4.74 -16.04
C GLY A 134 -14.56 6.26 -15.89
N PRO A 135 -15.42 6.87 -16.73
CA PRO A 135 -15.66 8.32 -16.69
C PRO A 135 -16.28 8.81 -15.37
N ASP A 136 -17.00 7.92 -14.67
CA ASP A 136 -17.67 8.20 -13.40
C ASP A 136 -16.97 7.55 -12.20
N ASP A 137 -15.79 6.94 -12.39
CA ASP A 137 -15.04 6.32 -11.29
C ASP A 137 -14.56 7.40 -10.30
N PHE A 138 -14.61 7.09 -9.00
CA PHE A 138 -13.99 7.93 -7.97
C PHE A 138 -12.51 7.54 -7.81
N ILE A 139 -11.60 8.50 -7.94
CA ILE A 139 -10.16 8.28 -7.87
C ILE A 139 -9.64 8.54 -6.45
N LEU A 140 -9.40 7.45 -5.74
CA LEU A 140 -8.69 7.42 -4.47
C LEU A 140 -7.20 7.12 -4.72
N ALA A 141 -6.28 7.77 -4.02
CA ALA A 141 -4.86 7.44 -4.12
C ALA A 141 -4.20 7.34 -2.75
N HIS A 142 -3.15 6.52 -2.65
CA HIS A 142 -2.34 6.43 -1.43
C HIS A 142 -1.53 7.71 -1.26
N SER A 143 -1.02 8.26 -2.36
CA SER A 143 -0.40 9.57 -2.42
C SER A 143 -0.87 10.31 -3.67
N ARG A 144 -0.99 11.64 -3.59
CA ARG A 144 -1.43 12.48 -4.72
C ARG A 144 -0.56 12.34 -5.96
N VAL A 145 0.70 11.96 -5.80
CA VAL A 145 1.65 11.76 -6.92
C VAL A 145 1.38 10.50 -7.75
N MET A 146 0.53 9.59 -7.26
CA MET A 146 0.25 8.32 -7.94
C MET A 146 -0.73 8.46 -9.10
N HIS A 147 -1.61 9.47 -9.06
CA HIS A 147 -2.58 9.71 -10.12
C HIS A 147 -2.92 11.21 -10.23
N PRO A 148 -2.89 11.83 -11.43
CA PRO A 148 -3.11 13.28 -11.56
C PRO A 148 -4.54 13.72 -11.23
N ALA A 149 -5.53 12.83 -11.40
CA ALA A 149 -6.95 13.12 -11.15
C ALA A 149 -7.43 12.70 -9.74
N THR A 150 -6.52 12.54 -8.76
CA THR A 150 -6.88 12.14 -7.39
C THR A 150 -7.92 13.08 -6.77
N GLN A 151 -9.05 12.52 -6.35
CA GLN A 151 -10.14 13.25 -5.68
C GLN A 151 -9.97 13.24 -4.16
N HIS A 152 -9.40 12.17 -3.61
CA HIS A 152 -9.05 12.07 -2.20
C HIS A 152 -7.80 11.20 -2.00
N VAL A 153 -7.06 11.47 -0.93
CA VAL A 153 -5.83 10.74 -0.58
C VAL A 153 -6.05 9.96 0.70
N CYS A 154 -5.85 8.65 0.69
CA CYS A 154 -5.74 7.83 1.90
C CYS A 154 -4.31 7.29 2.04
N TYR A 155 -3.43 8.05 2.68
CA TYR A 155 -2.05 7.61 2.87
C TYR A 155 -1.91 6.68 4.08
N PHE A 156 -1.70 5.39 3.81
CA PHE A 156 -1.43 4.40 4.85
C PHE A 156 0.03 4.48 5.29
N ALA A 157 0.26 5.01 6.49
CA ALA A 157 1.58 5.35 7.03
C ALA A 157 2.09 4.38 8.10
N GLU A 158 1.39 3.29 8.39
CA GLU A 158 1.70 2.45 9.55
C GLU A 158 3.10 1.83 9.44
N VAL A 159 3.92 2.09 10.46
CA VAL A 159 5.24 1.46 10.64
C VAL A 159 5.12 0.53 11.84
N ASN A 160 5.56 -0.72 11.69
CA ASN A 160 5.53 -1.66 12.82
C ASN A 160 6.43 -1.12 13.96
N PRO A 161 5.94 -0.99 15.20
CA PRO A 161 6.69 -0.39 16.30
C PRO A 161 8.03 -1.04 16.63
N ILE A 162 8.26 -2.31 16.23
CA ILE A 162 9.57 -2.96 16.43
C ILE A 162 10.69 -2.30 15.61
N PHE A 163 10.36 -1.56 14.56
CA PHE A 163 11.30 -0.74 13.82
C PHE A 163 11.47 0.60 14.55
N HIS A 164 12.52 0.70 15.34
CA HIS A 164 12.90 1.89 16.08
C HIS A 164 14.43 1.91 16.26
N ASN A 165 14.98 3.07 16.60
CA ASN A 165 16.42 3.27 16.79
C ASN A 165 16.85 3.33 18.28
N GLU A 166 15.97 2.95 19.21
CA GLU A 166 16.33 2.92 20.64
C GLU A 166 17.46 1.91 20.89
N GLY A 167 18.44 2.33 21.70
CA GLY A 167 19.62 1.50 22.00
C GLY A 167 20.56 1.27 20.83
N THR A 168 20.42 2.03 19.73
CA THR A 168 21.32 1.95 18.57
C THR A 168 22.38 3.05 18.59
N TYR A 169 23.57 2.76 18.08
CA TYR A 169 24.58 3.80 17.82
C TYR A 169 24.10 4.74 16.71
N PRO A 170 24.51 6.02 16.70
CA PRO A 170 24.36 6.89 15.54
C PRO A 170 24.93 6.26 14.26
N ALA A 171 24.33 6.53 13.10
CA ALA A 171 24.68 5.90 11.83
C ALA A 171 26.18 6.00 11.50
N GLN A 172 26.82 7.13 11.81
CA GLN A 172 28.26 7.36 11.57
C GLN A 172 29.21 6.39 12.29
N TYR A 173 28.75 5.74 13.37
CA TYR A 173 29.55 4.77 14.13
C TYR A 173 29.22 3.32 13.79
N ARG A 174 28.23 3.07 12.94
CA ARG A 174 27.83 1.74 12.48
C ARG A 174 28.74 1.27 11.34
N ARG A 175 28.88 -0.04 11.20
CA ARG A 175 29.82 -0.67 10.23
C ARG A 175 29.16 -1.59 9.20
N LEU A 176 27.92 -2.00 9.44
CA LEU A 176 27.18 -2.82 8.51
C LEU A 176 26.55 -1.90 7.46
N ASP A 177 26.71 -2.23 6.20
CA ASP A 177 25.94 -1.64 5.10
C ASP A 177 25.13 -2.76 4.43
N ILE A 178 23.93 -2.44 3.97
CA ILE A 178 22.97 -3.41 3.44
C ILE A 178 22.54 -2.99 2.05
N THR A 179 22.37 -3.94 1.13
CA THR A 179 21.69 -3.70 -0.14
C THR A 179 20.36 -4.46 -0.22
N TYR A 180 19.32 -3.79 -0.72
CA TYR A 180 18.05 -4.38 -1.12
C TYR A 180 17.73 -3.98 -2.57
N VAL A 181 17.87 -4.89 -3.53
CA VAL A 181 17.60 -4.55 -4.95
C VAL A 181 16.11 -4.29 -5.19
N GLY A 182 15.24 -5.11 -4.59
CA GLY A 182 13.78 -4.97 -4.70
C GLY A 182 13.28 -4.87 -6.15
N LYS A 183 12.39 -3.90 -6.42
CA LYS A 183 11.88 -3.61 -7.77
C LYS A 183 12.94 -3.03 -8.73
N GLY A 184 14.09 -2.58 -8.23
CA GLY A 184 15.16 -1.99 -9.04
C GLY A 184 15.72 -2.89 -10.13
N ALA A 185 15.57 -4.22 -9.99
CA ALA A 185 15.93 -5.17 -11.04
C ALA A 185 15.14 -4.94 -12.34
N VAL A 186 13.91 -4.43 -12.25
CA VAL A 186 13.09 -4.04 -13.42
C VAL A 186 13.64 -2.80 -14.11
N PHE A 187 14.35 -1.95 -13.36
CA PHE A 187 14.89 -0.67 -13.81
C PHE A 187 16.41 -0.70 -14.05
N GLY A 188 17.01 -1.89 -14.09
CA GLY A 188 18.41 -2.07 -14.47
C GLY A 188 19.40 -2.13 -13.30
N VAL A 189 18.95 -2.16 -12.05
CA VAL A 189 19.82 -2.44 -10.89
C VAL A 189 20.10 -3.94 -10.84
N THR A 190 21.29 -4.36 -11.26
CA THR A 190 21.59 -5.79 -11.52
C THR A 190 22.24 -6.54 -10.36
N GLY A 191 22.52 -5.91 -9.23
CA GLY A 191 23.12 -6.59 -8.09
C GLY A 191 23.36 -5.71 -6.87
N ALA A 192 23.85 -6.35 -5.81
CA ALA A 192 24.19 -5.68 -4.57
C ALA A 192 25.42 -4.77 -4.70
N VAL A 193 25.46 -3.70 -3.89
CA VAL A 193 26.66 -2.86 -3.78
C VAL A 193 27.80 -3.68 -3.16
N PRO A 194 29.04 -3.60 -3.68
CA PRO A 194 30.17 -4.32 -3.11
C PRO A 194 30.34 -4.09 -1.61
N HIS A 195 30.74 -5.13 -0.88
CA HIS A 195 30.97 -5.10 0.57
C HIS A 195 29.73 -4.80 1.44
N THR A 196 28.53 -5.00 0.90
CA THR A 196 27.28 -4.93 1.65
C THR A 196 26.67 -6.31 1.87
N VAL A 197 25.82 -6.43 2.90
CA VAL A 197 24.96 -7.62 3.07
C VAL A 197 23.71 -7.44 2.21
N GLU A 198 23.45 -8.38 1.29
CA GLU A 198 22.22 -8.35 0.49
C GLU A 198 21.04 -8.93 1.28
N ILE A 199 19.98 -8.14 1.44
CA ILE A 199 18.67 -8.63 1.89
C ILE A 199 17.74 -8.79 0.70
N THR A 200 16.75 -9.69 0.82
CA THR A 200 15.77 -9.98 -0.23
C THR A 200 14.35 -9.92 0.34
N ARG A 201 13.34 -10.05 -0.52
CA ARG A 201 11.94 -10.09 -0.07
C ARG A 201 11.61 -11.31 0.82
N THR A 202 12.47 -12.32 0.81
CA THR A 202 12.30 -13.57 1.58
C THR A 202 13.39 -13.76 2.64
N TRP A 203 14.39 -12.89 2.70
CA TRP A 203 15.46 -12.94 3.69
C TRP A 203 15.82 -11.55 4.21
N PRO A 204 15.91 -11.34 5.53
CA PRO A 204 15.70 -12.34 6.59
C PRO A 204 14.24 -12.83 6.68
N THR A 205 14.05 -14.00 7.28
CA THR A 205 12.76 -14.72 7.22
C THR A 205 11.72 -14.18 8.19
N ASN A 206 12.13 -13.39 9.18
CA ASN A 206 11.22 -12.74 10.13
C ASN A 206 11.63 -11.29 10.39
N LYS A 207 10.67 -10.50 10.90
CA LYS A 207 10.86 -9.07 11.11
C LYS A 207 11.86 -8.76 12.23
N ASP A 208 11.98 -9.59 13.26
CA ASP A 208 12.95 -9.36 14.34
C ASP A 208 14.39 -9.41 13.82
N GLN A 209 14.71 -10.38 12.97
CA GLN A 209 16.00 -10.45 12.30
C GLN A 209 16.25 -9.25 11.38
N LEU A 210 15.23 -8.79 10.65
CA LEU A 210 15.33 -7.58 9.83
C LEU A 210 15.62 -6.35 10.68
N VAL A 211 14.95 -6.18 11.81
CA VAL A 211 15.20 -5.09 12.75
C VAL A 211 16.64 -5.10 13.24
N GLN A 212 17.18 -6.27 13.62
CA GLN A 212 18.57 -6.37 14.08
C GLN A 212 19.56 -5.93 13.00
N LEU A 213 19.34 -6.33 11.75
CA LEU A 213 20.16 -5.89 10.63
C LEU A 213 20.04 -4.36 10.43
N LEU A 214 18.83 -3.83 10.33
CA LEU A 214 18.60 -2.41 10.06
C LEU A 214 19.10 -1.49 11.19
N ARG A 215 19.03 -1.91 12.46
CA ARG A 215 19.56 -1.16 13.61
C ARG A 215 21.08 -1.08 13.66
N ASN A 216 21.76 -2.06 13.06
CA ASN A 216 23.22 -2.06 12.93
C ASN A 216 23.68 -1.49 11.58
N CYS A 217 22.75 -1.25 10.66
CA CYS A 217 23.01 -0.71 9.34
C CYS A 217 23.32 0.79 9.38
N ARG A 218 24.41 1.19 8.72
CA ARG A 218 24.77 2.59 8.44
C ARG A 218 24.08 3.05 7.17
N PHE A 219 24.44 2.49 6.01
CA PHE A 219 23.81 2.79 4.73
C PHE A 219 22.95 1.63 4.24
N PHE A 220 21.69 1.94 3.96
CA PHE A 220 20.72 1.03 3.35
C PHE A 220 20.57 1.35 1.87
N TYR A 221 21.37 0.70 1.04
CA TYR A 221 21.31 0.84 -0.40
C TYR A 221 20.07 0.14 -0.94
N THR A 222 19.26 0.83 -1.74
CA THR A 222 18.02 0.28 -2.26
C THR A 222 17.81 0.62 -3.73
N GLY A 223 17.42 -0.38 -4.52
CA GLY A 223 16.93 -0.19 -5.89
C GLY A 223 15.40 0.03 -5.93
N ASP A 224 14.75 0.11 -4.78
CA ASP A 224 13.30 0.23 -4.68
C ASP A 224 12.93 1.50 -3.91
N ALA A 225 12.85 2.62 -4.63
CA ALA A 225 12.62 3.93 -4.05
C ALA A 225 11.26 4.08 -3.34
N CYS A 226 10.24 3.36 -3.80
CA CYS A 226 8.88 3.41 -3.25
C CYS A 226 8.52 2.07 -2.59
N SER A 227 9.10 1.83 -1.41
CA SER A 227 8.85 0.64 -0.58
C SER A 227 8.89 0.98 0.90
N GLN A 228 8.06 0.29 1.69
CA GLN A 228 8.02 0.49 3.15
C GLN A 228 9.36 0.21 3.80
N ILE A 229 10.15 -0.72 3.27
CA ILE A 229 11.42 -1.11 3.88
C ILE A 229 12.38 0.08 4.00
N ASN A 230 12.24 1.11 3.15
CA ASN A 230 13.00 2.36 3.28
C ASN A 230 12.58 3.15 4.53
N VAL A 231 11.26 3.21 4.81
CA VAL A 231 10.72 3.84 6.02
C VAL A 231 11.11 3.04 7.27
N GLU A 232 11.11 1.71 7.20
CA GLU A 232 11.56 0.83 8.29
C GLU A 232 13.06 1.00 8.57
N ALA A 233 13.90 1.10 7.53
CA ALA A 233 15.33 1.40 7.66
C ALA A 233 15.54 2.78 8.32
N LEU A 234 14.78 3.78 7.89
CA LEU A 234 14.79 5.13 8.45
C LEU A 234 14.35 5.14 9.92
N ALA A 235 13.34 4.36 10.29
CA ALA A 235 12.89 4.21 11.68
C ALA A 235 13.96 3.57 12.58
N CYS A 236 14.77 2.66 12.04
CA CYS A 236 15.95 2.07 12.70
C CYS A 236 17.20 2.98 12.69
N GLY A 237 17.12 4.17 12.09
CA GLY A 237 18.22 5.14 12.01
C GLY A 237 19.30 4.78 10.97
N ALA A 238 19.02 3.84 10.06
CA ALA A 238 19.87 3.65 8.88
C ALA A 238 19.59 4.76 7.86
N ILE A 239 20.58 5.06 7.01
CA ILE A 239 20.50 6.08 5.97
C ILE A 239 20.14 5.40 4.65
N PRO A 240 18.92 5.58 4.11
CA PRO A 240 18.58 5.04 2.80
C PRO A 240 19.42 5.72 1.71
N ALA A 241 19.97 4.93 0.79
CA ALA A 241 20.73 5.39 -0.36
C ALA A 241 20.11 4.79 -1.63
N PHE A 242 19.44 5.62 -2.42
CA PHE A 242 18.69 5.15 -3.58
C PHE A 242 19.65 4.99 -4.75
N LEU A 243 19.76 3.74 -5.21
CA LEU A 243 20.58 3.35 -6.37
C LEU A 243 19.89 3.74 -7.67
N ASP A 244 18.56 3.67 -7.67
CA ASP A 244 17.69 4.09 -8.75
C ASP A 244 16.35 4.55 -8.18
N ASN A 245 15.80 5.61 -8.78
CA ASN A 245 14.49 6.14 -8.41
C ASN A 245 13.37 5.58 -9.27
N GLY A 246 13.70 4.89 -10.36
CA GLY A 246 12.76 4.37 -11.34
C GLY A 246 11.60 3.64 -10.67
N PRO A 247 10.36 3.95 -11.07
CA PRO A 247 9.90 4.83 -12.16
C PRO A 247 9.64 6.30 -11.73
N TRP A 248 10.14 6.70 -10.57
CA TRP A 248 9.87 8.00 -9.97
C TRP A 248 11.00 8.99 -10.26
N THR A 249 10.64 10.26 -10.27
CA THR A 249 11.60 11.37 -10.18
C THR A 249 11.82 11.76 -8.72
N ASP A 250 12.93 12.43 -8.40
CA ASP A 250 13.17 12.97 -7.06
C ASP A 250 12.05 13.93 -6.61
N ASP A 251 11.61 14.81 -7.51
CA ASP A 251 10.49 15.73 -7.28
C ASP A 251 9.18 15.00 -6.97
N GLU A 252 8.92 13.85 -7.58
CA GLU A 252 7.75 13.03 -7.24
C GLU A 252 7.91 12.40 -5.86
N LEU A 253 9.08 11.81 -5.56
CA LEU A 253 9.36 11.20 -4.25
C LEU A 253 9.24 12.22 -3.11
N ASP A 254 9.69 13.45 -3.32
CA ASP A 254 9.67 14.49 -2.29
C ASP A 254 8.29 15.14 -2.09
N ARG A 255 7.35 14.89 -3.01
CA ARG A 255 5.96 15.33 -2.93
C ARG A 255 5.00 14.26 -2.40
N PHE A 256 5.49 13.12 -1.95
CA PHE A 256 4.66 12.19 -1.18
C PHE A 256 4.14 12.84 0.10
N GLU A 257 3.06 12.30 0.64
CA GLU A 257 2.32 12.90 1.76
C GLU A 257 3.14 13.16 3.05
N PRO A 258 4.17 12.35 3.37
CA PRO A 258 5.07 12.67 4.48
C PRO A 258 6.06 13.82 4.20
N GLY A 259 6.16 14.27 2.95
CA GLY A 259 7.14 15.25 2.47
C GLY A 259 8.45 14.62 1.99
N PRO A 260 9.52 15.44 1.85
CA PRO A 260 10.82 15.00 1.34
C PRO A 260 11.37 13.81 2.12
N PHE A 261 11.63 12.71 1.41
CA PHE A 261 12.13 11.48 2.01
C PHE A 261 13.64 11.61 2.29
N PRO A 262 14.11 11.49 3.55
CA PRO A 262 15.52 11.58 3.88
C PRO A 262 16.31 10.42 3.26
N ARG A 263 17.12 10.72 2.25
CA ARG A 263 17.93 9.74 1.51
C ARG A 263 19.18 10.37 0.91
N LEU A 264 20.12 9.50 0.54
CA LEU A 264 21.15 9.77 -0.44
C LEU A 264 20.67 9.32 -1.82
N TYR A 265 21.12 10.01 -2.88
CA TYR A 265 20.90 9.64 -4.28
C TYR A 265 22.03 10.18 -5.15
N ALA A 266 22.13 9.70 -6.38
CA ALA A 266 23.18 10.08 -7.30
C ALA A 266 23.21 11.61 -7.54
N GLY A 267 24.39 12.22 -7.43
CA GLY A 267 24.57 13.67 -7.61
C GLY A 267 24.43 14.51 -6.34
N MET A 268 23.97 13.93 -5.23
CA MET A 268 23.97 14.60 -3.93
C MET A 268 25.41 14.71 -3.38
N THR A 269 25.78 15.89 -2.88
CA THR A 269 27.04 16.10 -2.15
C THR A 269 26.74 16.15 -0.65
N ALA A 270 27.36 15.26 0.13
CA ALA A 270 27.26 15.30 1.58
C ALA A 270 28.15 16.42 2.14
N GLY A 271 27.56 17.36 2.87
CA GLY A 271 28.28 18.41 3.58
C GLY A 271 28.98 17.90 4.84
N GLU A 272 29.78 18.75 5.49
CA GLU A 272 30.51 18.41 6.72
C GLU A 272 29.57 17.99 7.87
N ASN A 273 28.35 18.53 7.91
CA ASN A 273 27.33 18.25 8.93
C ASN A 273 26.26 17.24 8.47
N PHE A 274 26.57 16.43 7.45
CA PHE A 274 25.59 15.53 6.82
C PHE A 274 24.79 14.66 7.81
N TYR A 275 25.45 14.06 8.79
CA TYR A 275 24.79 13.17 9.75
C TYR A 275 23.77 13.92 10.63
N ASP A 276 24.10 15.13 11.07
CA ASP A 276 23.20 15.95 11.90
C ASP A 276 22.00 16.43 11.07
N GLU A 277 22.24 16.89 9.84
CA GLU A 277 21.19 17.30 8.91
C GLU A 277 20.24 16.15 8.58
N PHE A 278 20.79 14.95 8.37
CA PHE A 278 20.02 13.73 8.16
C PHE A 278 19.14 13.40 9.37
N GLU A 279 19.67 13.46 10.59
CA GLU A 279 18.88 13.15 11.81
C GLU A 279 17.74 14.15 12.03
N VAL A 280 17.94 15.42 11.71
CA VAL A 280 16.87 16.44 11.72
C VAL A 280 15.79 16.09 10.68
N ALA A 281 16.20 15.78 9.45
CA ALA A 281 15.27 15.42 8.37
C ALA A 281 14.49 14.14 8.69
N ARG A 282 15.18 13.11 9.21
CA ARG A 282 14.63 11.85 9.69
C ARG A 282 13.58 12.06 10.77
N THR A 283 13.91 12.84 11.79
CA THR A 283 13.00 13.11 12.91
C THR A 283 11.73 13.80 12.43
N ARG A 284 11.86 14.81 11.56
CA ARG A 284 10.72 15.50 10.94
C ARG A 284 9.85 14.54 10.13
N TYR A 285 10.45 13.70 9.29
CA TYR A 285 9.73 12.74 8.46
C TYR A 285 8.96 11.72 9.33
N LEU A 286 9.60 11.15 10.35
CA LEU A 286 8.95 10.18 11.25
C LEU A 286 7.86 10.81 12.11
N THR A 287 7.99 12.06 12.52
CA THR A 287 6.90 12.81 13.16
C THR A 287 5.72 12.94 12.22
N ARG A 288 5.95 13.30 10.96
CA ARG A 288 4.88 13.40 9.96
C ARG A 288 4.19 12.06 9.70
N ILE A 289 4.94 10.96 9.65
CA ILE A 289 4.39 9.59 9.55
C ILE A 289 3.46 9.28 10.73
N ARG A 290 3.82 9.66 11.95
CA ARG A 290 2.97 9.47 13.14
C ARG A 290 1.69 10.29 13.07
N GLU A 291 1.76 11.54 12.62
CA GLU A 291 0.58 12.38 12.41
C GLU A 291 -0.37 11.77 11.37
N LEU A 292 0.16 11.33 10.23
CA LEU A 292 -0.62 10.68 9.17
C LEU A 292 -1.28 9.41 9.70
N THR A 293 -0.55 8.58 10.44
CA THR A 293 -1.08 7.38 11.09
C THR A 293 -2.21 7.72 12.07
N ALA A 294 -2.03 8.74 12.92
CA ALA A 294 -3.05 9.17 13.88
C ALA A 294 -4.30 9.76 13.21
N SER A 295 -4.15 10.36 12.02
CA SER A 295 -5.25 10.94 11.24
C SER A 295 -5.99 9.95 10.34
N TRP A 296 -5.53 8.69 10.23
CA TRP A 296 -6.05 7.70 9.27
C TRP A 296 -7.57 7.58 9.30
N ASP A 297 -8.16 7.36 10.47
CA ASP A 297 -9.61 7.12 10.59
C ASP A 297 -10.44 8.36 10.20
N ALA A 298 -9.99 9.56 10.60
CA ALA A 298 -10.66 10.81 10.26
C ALA A 298 -10.58 11.09 8.75
N ASN A 299 -9.43 10.80 8.14
CA ASN A 299 -9.22 10.94 6.72
C ASN A 299 -10.08 9.95 5.91
N VAL A 300 -10.22 8.69 6.37
CA VAL A 300 -11.14 7.73 5.77
C VAL A 300 -12.60 8.17 5.91
N ALA A 301 -13.00 8.77 7.04
CA ALA A 301 -14.34 9.35 7.17
C ALA A 301 -14.60 10.46 6.15
N GLU A 302 -13.65 11.37 5.95
CA GLU A 302 -13.74 12.41 4.90
C GLU A 302 -13.82 11.80 3.48
N MET A 303 -13.08 10.72 3.23
CA MET A 303 -13.16 9.98 1.97
C MET A 303 -14.57 9.45 1.72
N ILE A 304 -15.22 8.87 2.73
CA ILE A 304 -16.58 8.34 2.63
C ILE A 304 -17.56 9.45 2.24
N ASP A 305 -17.51 10.61 2.90
CA ASP A 305 -18.37 11.74 2.59
C ASP A 305 -18.20 12.20 1.13
N LYS A 306 -16.96 12.25 0.64
CA LYS A 306 -16.65 12.60 -0.75
C LYS A 306 -17.15 11.58 -1.75
N VAL A 307 -17.03 10.28 -1.43
CA VAL A 307 -17.58 9.18 -2.24
C VAL A 307 -19.10 9.28 -2.32
N ASP A 308 -19.77 9.52 -1.19
CA ASP A 308 -21.23 9.70 -1.14
C ASP A 308 -21.68 10.88 -2.02
N VAL A 309 -20.99 12.02 -1.93
CA VAL A 309 -21.29 13.21 -2.77
C VAL A 309 -21.08 12.90 -4.25
N HIS A 310 -19.96 12.27 -4.61
CA HIS A 310 -19.62 11.93 -6.00
C HIS A 310 -20.71 11.08 -6.65
N PHE A 311 -21.15 10.00 -5.99
CA PHE A 311 -22.16 9.10 -6.55
C PHE A 311 -23.61 9.59 -6.37
N SER A 312 -23.86 10.54 -5.47
CA SER A 312 -25.17 11.19 -5.35
C SER A 312 -25.45 12.19 -6.47
N ALA A 313 -24.40 12.83 -7.03
CA ALA A 313 -24.53 13.80 -8.12
C ALA A 313 -25.01 13.15 -9.44
N GLY A 314 -24.52 11.94 -9.75
CA GLY A 314 -24.92 11.19 -10.95
C GLY A 314 -26.38 10.73 -10.97
N LEU A 315 -27.03 10.59 -9.81
CA LEU A 315 -28.46 10.26 -9.71
C LEU A 315 -29.38 11.42 -10.11
N ARG A 316 -28.88 12.67 -10.09
CA ARG A 316 -29.67 13.86 -10.45
C ARG A 316 -29.72 14.10 -11.96
N THR A 317 -28.65 13.80 -12.69
CA THR A 317 -28.59 13.95 -14.15
C THR A 317 -29.37 12.87 -14.89
N ALA A 318 -29.33 11.61 -14.43
CA ALA A 318 -30.11 10.53 -15.04
C ALA A 318 -31.64 10.74 -14.93
N ARG A 319 -32.11 11.36 -13.84
CA ARG A 319 -33.54 11.70 -13.68
C ARG A 319 -33.99 12.91 -14.51
N ALA A 320 -33.06 13.74 -14.99
CA ALA A 320 -33.39 14.91 -15.79
C ALA A 320 -33.49 14.60 -17.29
N THR A 321 -32.97 13.44 -17.73
CA THR A 321 -33.05 12.96 -19.12
C THR A 321 -34.22 12.00 -19.37
N ASP A 322 -34.95 11.61 -18.32
CA ASP A 322 -36.14 10.74 -18.36
C ASP A 322 -37.46 11.55 -18.25
N VAL A 323 -37.44 12.84 -18.59
CA VAL A 323 -38.64 13.71 -18.69
C VAL A 323 -38.77 14.29 -20.09
#